data_AF-N1JJE4-F1
#
_entry.id   AF-N1JJE4-F1
#
_cell.length_a   1.000
_cell.length_b   1.000
_cell.length_c   1.000
_cell.angle_alpha   90.00
_cell.angle_beta   90.00
_cell.angle_gamma   90.00
#
_symmetry.space_group_name_H-M   'P 1'
#
loop_
_entity.id
_entity.type
_entity.pdbx_description
1 polymer ?
#
loop_
_entity_poly.entity_id
_entity_poly.type
_entity_poly.pdbx_seq_one_letter_code
_entity_poly.pdbx_strand_id
1 'polypeptide(L)'
;MAHPVLSSDDFRALEQTRQRLHQLTNNIASLKQDVVQILPLPEWHSLQASAMILASNIQALTTHLSKHADLLNRTVVYPSTNYPGRTQEGLLGQLLRKKLEPGVESWEEKGKEDGEIMDDQAEEELRFWAADWIAARVAKYALEEAGDEFTVEERESGVDSIRTGLKEEENTHQSEIRKFGLIEVKNHGSQARSTNELLRVSTQGIFPIVTPL
;
A
#
# COMPACT_ATOMS: atom_id res chain seq x y z
N MET A 1 -34.02 5.33 -31.69
CA MET A 1 -33.64 4.57 -30.49
C MET A 1 -32.96 5.53 -29.54
N ALA A 2 -33.55 5.78 -28.37
CA ALA A 2 -33.02 6.77 -27.43
C ALA A 2 -31.76 6.21 -26.77
N HIS A 3 -30.61 6.83 -27.03
CA HIS A 3 -29.40 6.54 -26.25
C HIS A 3 -29.69 6.88 -24.78
N PRO A 4 -29.35 6.02 -23.82
CA PRO A 4 -29.44 6.39 -22.41
C PRO A 4 -28.51 7.57 -22.20
N VAL A 5 -29.11 8.73 -21.94
CA VAL A 5 -28.38 9.95 -21.58
C VAL A 5 -27.60 9.63 -20.31
N LEU A 6 -26.28 9.74 -20.36
CA LEU A 6 -25.42 9.57 -19.19
C LEU A 6 -25.96 10.42 -18.05
N SER A 7 -26.16 9.82 -16.88
CA SER A 7 -26.64 10.56 -15.73
C SER A 7 -25.57 11.56 -15.26
N SER A 8 -25.98 12.58 -14.49
CA SER A 8 -25.02 13.51 -13.88
C SER A 8 -24.03 12.78 -12.95
N ASP A 9 -24.43 11.67 -12.36
CA ASP A 9 -23.57 10.86 -11.49
C ASP A 9 -22.56 10.05 -12.31
N ASP A 10 -22.96 9.54 -13.48
CA ASP A 10 -22.05 8.88 -14.42
C ASP A 10 -20.95 9.84 -14.90
N PHE A 11 -21.33 11.09 -15.20
CA PHE A 11 -20.36 12.12 -15.59
C PHE A 11 -19.40 12.45 -14.44
N ARG A 12 -19.91 12.53 -13.21
CA ARG A 12 -19.07 12.72 -12.02
C ARG A 12 -18.09 11.57 -11.84
N ALA A 13 -18.52 10.32 -12.04
CA ALA A 13 -17.65 9.16 -11.95
C ALA A 13 -16.53 9.22 -13.00
N LEU A 14 -16.85 9.53 -14.26
CA LEU A 14 -15.85 9.68 -15.33
C LEU A 14 -14.84 10.79 -15.04
N GLU A 15 -15.30 11.95 -14.56
CA GLU A 15 -14.42 13.06 -14.19
C GLU A 15 -13.50 12.69 -13.00
N GLN A 16 -14.00 11.94 -12.03
CA GLN A 16 -13.18 11.40 -10.94
C GLN A 16 -12.12 10.42 -11.47
N THR A 17 -12.46 9.54 -12.42
CA THR A 17 -11.49 8.65 -13.07
C THR A 17 -10.40 9.47 -13.77
N ARG A 18 -10.79 10.52 -14.51
CA ARG A 18 -9.86 11.42 -15.19
C ARG A 18 -8.89 12.09 -14.20
N GLN A 19 -9.39 12.60 -13.09
CA GLN A 19 -8.57 13.26 -12.06
C GLN A 19 -7.54 12.28 -11.45
N ARG A 20 -7.95 11.05 -11.15
CA ARG A 20 -7.05 10.01 -10.60
C ARG A 20 -5.97 9.59 -11.61
N LEU A 21 -6.34 9.41 -12.88
CA LEU A 21 -5.37 9.13 -13.95
C LEU A 21 -4.36 10.27 -14.11
N HIS A 22 -4.83 11.52 -14.04
CA HIS A 22 -3.96 12.69 -14.10
C HIS A 22 -2.97 12.73 -12.93
N GLN A 23 -3.44 12.45 -11.71
CA GLN A 23 -2.59 12.36 -10.52
C GLN A 23 -1.52 11.27 -10.67
N LEU A 24 -1.89 10.07 -11.13
CA LEU A 24 -0.96 8.98 -11.38
C LEU A 24 0.11 9.38 -12.41
N THR A 25 -0.30 10.05 -13.48
CA THR A 25 0.60 10.53 -14.54
C THR A 25 1.63 11.52 -14.01
N ASN A 26 1.18 12.49 -13.21
CA ASN A 26 2.06 13.49 -12.60
C ASN A 26 3.06 12.83 -11.62
N ASN A 27 2.62 11.83 -10.86
CA ASN A 27 3.50 11.10 -9.94
C ASN A 27 4.55 10.27 -10.69
N ILE A 28 4.20 9.61 -11.79
CA ILE A 28 5.14 8.88 -12.65
C ILE A 28 6.13 9.86 -13.29
N ALA A 29 5.66 11.02 -13.76
CA ALA A 29 6.51 12.04 -14.35
C ALA A 29 7.53 12.58 -13.33
N SER A 30 7.11 12.83 -12.09
CA SER A 30 7.99 13.23 -10.99
C SER A 30 9.02 12.15 -10.69
N LEU A 31 8.60 10.89 -10.53
CA LEU A 31 9.53 9.79 -10.27
C LEU A 31 10.55 9.63 -11.40
N LYS A 32 10.11 9.69 -12.65
CA LYS A 32 11.01 9.65 -13.81
C LYS A 32 12.02 10.79 -13.76
N GLN A 33 11.58 11.99 -13.41
CA GLN A 33 12.45 13.15 -13.29
C GLN A 33 13.50 12.93 -12.20
N ASP A 34 13.10 12.44 -11.03
CA ASP A 34 14.01 12.17 -9.91
C ASP A 34 15.06 11.12 -10.27
N VAL A 35 14.66 10.07 -11.01
CA VAL A 35 15.57 9.02 -11.48
C VAL A 35 16.54 9.52 -12.55
N VAL A 36 16.09 10.40 -13.47
CA VAL A 36 16.92 10.89 -14.58
C VAL A 36 17.84 12.03 -14.15
N GLN A 37 17.41 12.89 -13.23
CA GLN A 37 18.17 14.08 -12.84
C GLN A 37 19.21 13.85 -11.75
N ILE A 38 19.03 12.84 -10.89
CA ILE A 38 19.93 12.61 -9.76
C ILE A 38 20.98 11.56 -10.16
N LEU A 39 22.23 12.04 -10.31
CA LEU A 39 23.45 11.24 -10.43
C LEU A 39 24.31 11.54 -9.19
N PRO A 40 24.53 10.60 -8.24
CA PRO A 40 24.17 9.17 -8.24
C PRO A 40 22.68 8.91 -8.00
N LEU A 41 22.23 7.65 -8.18
CA LEU A 41 20.85 7.24 -7.96
C LEU A 41 20.30 7.76 -6.61
N PRO A 42 19.00 8.14 -6.54
CA PRO A 42 18.38 8.57 -5.29
C PRO A 42 18.54 7.53 -4.18
N GLU A 43 18.57 7.99 -2.93
CA GLU A 43 18.56 7.13 -1.75
C GLU A 43 17.36 6.16 -1.77
N TRP A 44 17.61 4.90 -1.40
CA TRP A 44 16.62 3.81 -1.48
C TRP A 44 15.30 4.15 -0.76
N HIS A 45 15.38 4.80 0.40
CA HIS A 45 14.18 5.17 1.17
C HIS A 45 13.26 6.14 0.39
N SER A 46 13.84 7.03 -0.43
CA SER A 46 13.11 8.00 -1.24
C SER A 46 12.41 7.29 -2.40
N LEU A 47 13.11 6.34 -3.04
CA LEU A 47 12.55 5.50 -4.09
C LEU A 47 11.44 4.58 -3.55
N GLN A 48 11.64 3.99 -2.37
CA GLN A 48 10.61 3.16 -1.72
C GLN A 48 9.35 3.98 -1.39
N ALA A 49 9.52 5.18 -0.83
CA ALA A 49 8.39 6.05 -0.53
C ALA A 49 7.60 6.44 -1.79
N SER A 50 8.28 6.84 -2.85
CA SER A 50 7.63 7.18 -4.14
C SER A 50 6.95 5.97 -4.78
N ALA A 51 7.57 4.78 -4.73
CA ALA A 51 6.96 3.53 -5.18
C ALA A 51 5.69 3.17 -4.38
N MET A 52 5.71 3.34 -3.05
CA MET A 52 4.55 3.10 -2.19
C MET A 52 3.40 4.07 -2.49
N ILE A 53 3.70 5.34 -2.76
CA ILE A 53 2.72 6.33 -3.21
C ILE A 53 2.11 5.91 -4.56
N LEU A 54 2.93 5.47 -5.51
CA LEU A 54 2.44 4.97 -6.80
C LEU A 54 1.53 3.75 -6.63
N ALA A 55 1.92 2.76 -5.83
CA ALA A 55 1.13 1.57 -5.56
C ALA A 55 -0.24 1.93 -4.95
N SER A 56 -0.28 2.85 -3.98
CA SER A 56 -1.52 3.34 -3.37
C SER A 56 -2.44 4.02 -4.39
N ASN A 57 -1.89 4.86 -5.28
CA ASN A 57 -2.68 5.51 -6.32
C ASN A 57 -3.23 4.51 -7.36
N ILE A 58 -2.44 3.50 -7.73
CA ILE A 58 -2.90 2.41 -8.62
C ILE A 58 -4.02 1.62 -7.95
N GLN A 59 -3.89 1.28 -6.67
CA GLN A 59 -4.93 0.59 -5.90
C GLN A 59 -6.21 1.44 -5.82
N ALA A 60 -6.09 2.74 -5.56
CA ALA A 60 -7.22 3.65 -5.51
C ALA A 60 -7.92 3.80 -6.88
N LEU A 61 -7.16 3.82 -7.97
CA LEU A 61 -7.70 3.84 -9.33
C LEU A 61 -8.40 2.53 -9.69
N THR A 62 -7.77 1.38 -9.45
CA THR A 62 -8.35 0.06 -9.74
C THR A 62 -9.64 -0.20 -8.95
N THR A 63 -9.67 0.19 -7.67
CA THR A 63 -10.88 0.12 -6.84
C THR A 63 -12.00 1.03 -7.37
N HIS A 64 -11.65 2.21 -7.90
CA HIS A 64 -12.63 3.13 -8.50
C HIS A 64 -13.16 2.58 -9.84
N LEU A 65 -12.28 2.05 -10.68
CA LEU A 65 -12.64 1.42 -11.95
C LEU A 65 -13.51 0.17 -11.75
N SER A 66 -13.20 -0.68 -10.76
CA SER A 66 -14.01 -1.87 -10.46
C SER A 66 -15.41 -1.51 -9.96
N LYS A 67 -15.52 -0.48 -9.09
CA LYS A 67 -16.81 0.04 -8.62
C LYS A 67 -17.70 0.58 -9.74
N HIS A 68 -17.11 1.16 -10.78
CA HIS A 68 -17.83 1.74 -11.92
C HIS A 68 -17.70 0.93 -13.21
N ALA A 69 -17.36 -0.37 -13.12
CA ALA A 69 -17.10 -1.22 -14.28
C ALA A 69 -18.31 -1.35 -15.22
N ASP A 70 -19.53 -1.46 -14.67
CA ASP A 70 -20.76 -1.54 -15.48
C ASP A 70 -20.97 -0.29 -16.35
N LEU A 71 -20.76 0.90 -15.77
CA LEU A 71 -20.84 2.17 -16.50
C LEU A 71 -19.81 2.23 -17.64
N LEU A 72 -18.55 1.86 -17.34
CA LEU A 72 -17.46 1.92 -18.32
C LEU A 72 -17.65 0.91 -19.46
N ASN A 73 -18.16 -0.28 -19.16
CA ASN A 73 -18.44 -1.31 -20.16
C ASN A 73 -19.61 -0.93 -21.07
N ARG A 74 -20.63 -0.25 -20.54
CA ARG A 74 -21.78 0.24 -21.33
C ARG A 74 -21.42 1.43 -22.21
N THR A 75 -20.44 2.24 -21.80
CA THR A 75 -20.10 3.49 -22.48
C THR A 75 -19.18 3.23 -23.68
N VAL A 76 -19.62 3.65 -24.87
CA VAL A 76 -18.81 3.57 -26.10
C VAL A 76 -18.25 4.95 -26.42
N VAL A 77 -16.94 5.04 -26.60
CA VAL A 77 -16.23 6.29 -26.93
C VAL A 77 -16.08 6.40 -28.45
N TYR A 78 -16.50 7.52 -29.01
CA TYR A 78 -16.29 7.90 -30.41
C TYR A 78 -15.81 9.35 -30.49
N PRO A 79 -14.98 9.71 -31.49
CA PRO A 79 -14.56 11.09 -31.68
C PRO A 79 -15.76 11.99 -31.99
N SER A 80 -15.73 13.24 -31.51
CA SER A 80 -16.76 14.22 -31.85
C SER A 80 -16.71 14.57 -33.33
N THR A 81 -17.82 15.08 -33.87
CA THR A 81 -17.91 15.55 -35.27
C THR A 81 -16.97 16.73 -35.58
N ASN A 82 -16.45 17.39 -34.54
CA ASN A 82 -15.48 18.49 -34.65
C ASN A 82 -14.02 18.02 -34.63
N TYR A 83 -13.76 16.72 -34.43
CA TYR A 83 -12.40 16.19 -34.43
C TYR A 83 -11.85 16.11 -35.87
N PRO A 84 -10.60 16.57 -36.15
CA PRO A 84 -10.04 16.59 -37.49
C PRO A 84 -9.60 15.20 -37.96
N GLY A 85 -10.58 14.39 -38.37
CA GLY A 85 -10.36 12.98 -38.76
C GLY A 85 -9.41 12.78 -39.94
N ARG A 86 -9.29 13.74 -40.87
CA ARG A 86 -8.41 13.63 -42.04
C ARG A 86 -6.93 13.91 -41.77
N THR A 87 -6.61 14.73 -40.75
CA THR A 87 -5.22 15.12 -40.48
C THR A 87 -4.60 14.36 -39.32
N GLN A 88 -5.43 13.85 -38.40
CA GLN A 88 -4.98 13.21 -37.16
C GLN A 88 -5.54 11.80 -36.95
N GLU A 89 -5.90 11.10 -38.04
CA GLU A 89 -6.41 9.72 -37.97
C GLU A 89 -5.44 8.78 -37.24
N GLY A 90 -4.13 8.90 -37.51
CA GLY A 90 -3.12 8.07 -36.87
C GLY A 90 -3.05 8.25 -35.35
N LEU A 91 -3.21 9.48 -34.86
CA LEU A 91 -3.27 9.78 -33.43
C LEU A 91 -4.54 9.22 -32.80
N LEU A 92 -5.68 9.36 -33.47
CA LEU A 92 -6.95 8.81 -33.01
C LEU A 92 -6.88 7.28 -32.86
N GLY A 93 -6.29 6.61 -33.85
CA GLY A 93 -6.06 5.16 -33.81
C GLY A 93 -5.19 4.74 -32.62
N GLN A 94 -4.18 5.53 -32.27
CA GLN A 94 -3.34 5.29 -31.09
C GLN A 94 -4.09 5.52 -29.78
N LEU A 95 -4.88 6.60 -29.68
CA LEU A 95 -5.62 6.94 -28.44
C LEU A 95 -6.77 5.99 -28.14
N LEU A 96 -7.49 5.52 -29.16
CA LEU A 96 -8.61 4.59 -29.01
C LEU A 96 -8.21 3.12 -29.09
N ARG A 97 -6.91 2.82 -29.21
CA ARG A 97 -6.40 1.45 -29.24
C ARG A 97 -6.66 0.78 -27.89
N LYS A 98 -7.42 -0.32 -27.92
CA LYS A 98 -7.64 -1.22 -26.76
C LYS A 98 -6.70 -2.42 -26.71
N LYS A 99 -5.91 -2.64 -27.77
CA LYS A 99 -4.96 -3.75 -27.82
C LYS A 99 -3.80 -3.49 -26.85
N LEU A 100 -3.57 -4.47 -25.97
CA LEU A 100 -2.45 -4.49 -25.03
C LEU A 100 -1.10 -4.31 -25.73
N GLU A 101 -0.10 -3.92 -24.94
CA GLU A 101 1.27 -3.89 -25.40
C GLU A 101 1.81 -5.31 -25.55
N PRO A 102 2.70 -5.56 -26.54
CA PRO A 102 3.19 -6.91 -26.83
C PRO A 102 3.88 -7.58 -25.64
N GLY A 103 4.53 -6.80 -24.76
CA GLY A 103 5.12 -7.33 -23.53
C GLY A 103 4.07 -7.86 -22.56
N VAL A 104 2.95 -7.13 -22.39
CA VAL A 104 1.84 -7.54 -21.53
C VAL A 104 1.10 -8.74 -22.13
N GLU A 105 0.93 -8.78 -23.46
CA GLU A 105 0.32 -9.92 -24.17
C GLU A 105 1.10 -11.22 -23.90
N SER A 106 2.44 -11.16 -23.93
CA SER A 106 3.30 -12.32 -23.63
C SER A 106 3.23 -12.78 -22.17
N TRP A 107 2.97 -11.87 -21.23
CA TRP A 107 2.80 -12.21 -19.82
C TRP A 107 1.41 -12.76 -19.53
N GLU A 108 0.38 -12.28 -20.23
CA GLU A 108 -0.97 -12.82 -20.16
C GLU A 108 -1.01 -14.25 -20.69
N GLU A 109 -0.36 -14.53 -21.82
CA GLU A 109 -0.28 -15.87 -22.39
C GLU A 109 0.39 -16.86 -21.42
N LYS A 110 1.55 -16.49 -20.85
CA LYS A 110 2.21 -17.28 -19.81
C LYS A 110 1.34 -17.49 -18.58
N GLY A 111 0.64 -16.44 -18.12
CA GLY A 111 -0.27 -16.53 -16.99
C GLY A 111 -1.44 -17.49 -17.23
N LYS A 112 -1.92 -17.60 -18.47
CA LYS A 112 -2.95 -18.58 -18.84
C LYS A 112 -2.39 -20.00 -18.86
N GLU A 113 -1.21 -20.20 -19.43
CA GLU A 113 -0.52 -21.51 -19.43
C GLU A 113 -0.28 -22.00 -17.99
N ASP A 114 0.21 -21.12 -17.12
CA ASP A 114 0.45 -21.44 -15.70
C ASP A 114 -0.87 -21.71 -14.95
N GLY A 115 -1.92 -20.94 -15.24
CA GLY A 115 -3.24 -21.11 -14.63
C GLY A 115 -3.94 -22.42 -14.99
N GLU A 116 -3.79 -22.92 -16.23
CA GLU A 116 -4.35 -24.22 -16.63
C GLU A 116 -3.70 -25.41 -15.90
N ILE A 117 -2.49 -25.23 -15.37
CA ILE A 117 -1.74 -26.27 -14.67
C ILE A 117 -2.13 -26.33 -13.17
N MET A 118 -2.66 -25.24 -12.61
CA MET A 118 -2.93 -25.11 -11.17
C MET A 118 -4.40 -25.45 -10.82
N ASP A 119 -4.60 -26.04 -9.64
CA ASP A 119 -5.94 -26.29 -9.08
C ASP A 119 -6.40 -25.06 -8.28
N ASP A 120 -7.20 -24.20 -8.93
CA ASP A 120 -7.64 -22.91 -8.39
C ASP A 120 -8.40 -23.04 -7.05
N GLN A 121 -9.16 -24.12 -6.87
CA GLN A 121 -10.04 -24.25 -5.70
C GLN A 121 -9.25 -24.50 -4.42
N ALA A 122 -8.25 -25.39 -4.47
CA ALA A 122 -7.40 -25.69 -3.33
C ALA A 122 -6.55 -24.48 -2.91
N GLU A 123 -6.10 -23.68 -3.88
CA GLU A 123 -5.32 -22.47 -3.58
C GLU A 123 -6.19 -21.37 -2.94
N GLU A 124 -7.43 -21.20 -3.40
CA GLU A 124 -8.34 -20.21 -2.84
C GLU A 124 -8.73 -20.54 -1.39
N GLU A 125 -9.04 -21.81 -1.09
CA GLU A 125 -9.30 -22.29 0.27
C GLU A 125 -8.10 -22.05 1.20
N LEU A 126 -6.88 -22.35 0.72
CA LEU A 126 -5.65 -22.10 1.47
C LEU A 126 -5.45 -20.61 1.77
N ARG A 127 -5.70 -19.74 0.78
CA ARG A 127 -5.58 -18.28 0.94
C ARG A 127 -6.56 -17.75 1.98
N PHE A 128 -7.83 -18.21 1.96
CA PHE A 128 -8.82 -17.81 2.95
C PHE A 128 -8.48 -18.30 4.35
N TRP A 129 -8.08 -19.56 4.49
CA TRP A 129 -7.66 -20.12 5.77
C TRP A 129 -6.45 -19.37 6.35
N ALA A 130 -5.43 -19.12 5.53
CA ALA A 130 -4.23 -18.40 5.96
C ALA A 130 -4.54 -16.97 6.38
N ALA A 131 -5.39 -16.26 5.62
CA ALA A 131 -5.81 -14.91 5.95
C ALA A 131 -6.55 -14.84 7.30
N ASP A 132 -7.47 -15.78 7.55
CA ASP A 132 -8.21 -15.86 8.82
C ASP A 132 -7.29 -16.15 10.01
N TRP A 133 -6.40 -17.13 9.87
CA TRP A 133 -5.43 -17.48 10.92
C TRP A 133 -4.49 -16.30 11.25
N ILE A 134 -3.95 -15.63 10.23
CA ILE A 134 -3.08 -14.47 10.41
C ILE A 134 -3.85 -13.34 11.07
N ALA A 135 -5.08 -13.05 10.63
CA ALA A 135 -5.91 -12.00 11.22
C ALA A 135 -6.16 -12.23 12.71
N ALA A 136 -6.51 -13.48 13.10
CA ALA A 136 -6.70 -13.84 14.50
C ALA A 136 -5.41 -13.69 15.32
N ARG A 137 -4.25 -14.13 14.80
CA ARG A 137 -2.97 -14.00 15.50
C ARG A 137 -2.55 -12.54 15.67
N VAL A 138 -2.70 -11.73 14.62
CA VAL A 138 -2.38 -10.30 14.65
C VAL A 138 -3.29 -9.56 15.63
N ALA A 139 -4.58 -9.90 15.69
CA ALA A 139 -5.50 -9.32 16.66
C ALA A 139 -5.10 -9.65 18.11
N LYS A 140 -4.74 -10.90 18.39
CA LYS A 140 -4.23 -11.31 19.71
C LYS A 140 -2.96 -10.55 20.08
N TYR A 141 -2.01 -10.47 19.16
CA TYR A 141 -0.78 -9.70 19.37
C TYR A 141 -1.09 -8.22 19.67
N ALA A 142 -1.94 -7.58 18.87
CA ALA A 142 -2.28 -6.18 19.04
C ALA A 142 -2.97 -5.87 20.39
N LEU A 143 -3.76 -6.82 20.91
CA LEU A 143 -4.50 -6.64 22.16
C LEU A 143 -3.67 -6.98 23.41
N GLU A 144 -2.89 -8.06 23.35
CA GLU A 144 -2.25 -8.67 24.53
C GLU A 144 -0.74 -8.43 24.59
N GLU A 145 -0.07 -8.35 23.45
CA GLU A 145 1.40 -8.45 23.36
C GLU A 145 2.05 -7.13 22.87
N ALA A 146 1.33 -6.28 22.12
CA ALA A 146 1.89 -5.08 21.50
C ALA A 146 2.24 -3.95 22.48
N GLY A 147 1.62 -3.95 23.66
CA GLY A 147 1.92 -3.03 24.75
C GLY A 147 2.85 -3.62 25.81
N ASP A 148 3.28 -4.88 25.66
CA ASP A 148 4.18 -5.52 26.60
C ASP A 148 5.64 -5.22 26.23
N GLU A 149 6.44 -4.91 27.23
CA GLU A 149 7.88 -4.68 27.08
C GLU A 149 8.65 -5.99 26.92
N PHE A 150 8.01 -7.12 27.28
CA PHE A 150 8.59 -8.45 27.28
C PHE A 150 7.90 -9.37 26.28
N THR A 151 8.69 -10.20 25.62
CA THR A 151 8.16 -11.26 24.76
C THR A 151 7.54 -12.39 25.61
N VAL A 152 6.61 -13.15 25.02
CA VAL A 152 5.95 -14.29 25.71
C VAL A 152 6.98 -15.31 26.22
N GLU A 153 8.07 -15.53 25.48
CA GLU A 153 9.17 -16.44 25.84
C GLU A 153 10.01 -15.93 27.03
N GLU A 154 10.16 -14.61 27.16
CA GLU A 154 10.85 -13.97 28.30
C GLU A 154 9.99 -14.01 29.58
N ARG A 155 8.66 -14.00 29.45
CA ARG A 155 7.73 -14.17 30.57
C ARG A 155 7.75 -15.60 31.13
N GLU A 156 7.82 -16.60 30.25
CA GLU A 156 7.85 -18.02 30.64
C GLU A 156 9.20 -18.45 31.25
N SER A 157 10.30 -17.80 30.85
CA SER A 157 11.65 -18.07 31.36
C SER A 157 11.95 -17.42 32.72
N GLY A 158 11.01 -16.62 33.26
CA GLY A 158 11.20 -15.86 34.48
C GLY A 158 12.03 -14.60 34.26
N VAL A 159 11.56 -13.48 34.82
CA VAL A 159 12.10 -12.11 34.67
C VAL A 159 13.58 -11.99 35.14
N ASP A 160 14.12 -13.00 35.83
CA ASP A 160 15.51 -13.05 36.30
C ASP A 160 16.55 -13.33 35.19
N SER A 161 16.12 -13.86 34.03
CA SER A 161 17.02 -14.25 32.93
C SER A 161 17.01 -13.24 31.75
N ILE A 162 16.55 -12.02 31.96
CA ILE A 162 16.43 -11.04 30.88
C ILE A 162 17.74 -10.26 30.75
N ARG A 163 18.43 -10.46 29.62
CA ARG A 163 19.70 -9.79 29.26
C ARG A 163 19.49 -8.53 28.41
N THR A 164 18.25 -8.25 28.01
CA THR A 164 17.86 -6.99 27.38
C THR A 164 17.73 -5.95 28.49
N GLY A 165 18.46 -4.85 28.36
CA GLY A 165 18.69 -3.88 29.44
C GLY A 165 17.50 -3.03 29.88
N LEU A 166 16.27 -3.54 29.83
CA LEU A 166 15.09 -2.89 30.41
C LEU A 166 14.72 -3.59 31.70
N LYS A 167 15.47 -3.26 32.76
CA LYS A 167 14.97 -3.43 34.14
C LYS A 167 14.11 -2.22 34.45
N GLU A 168 12.91 -2.46 34.94
CA GLU A 168 12.08 -1.45 35.60
C GLU A 168 12.94 -0.77 36.68
N GLU A 169 13.25 0.53 36.51
CA GLU A 169 13.75 1.32 37.63
C GLU A 169 12.57 1.52 38.60
N GLU A 170 12.46 0.59 39.54
CA GLU A 170 11.48 0.63 40.62
C GLU A 170 11.63 1.95 41.39
N ASN A 171 10.59 2.79 41.29
CA ASN A 171 10.45 4.09 41.94
C ASN A 171 10.92 4.07 43.42
N THR A 172 12.08 4.68 43.70
CA THR A 172 12.50 4.99 45.08
C THR A 172 12.52 6.50 45.39
N HIS A 173 11.77 7.34 44.67
CA HIS A 173 11.71 8.79 44.95
C HIS A 173 10.31 9.45 44.89
N GLN A 174 9.21 8.69 44.97
CA GLN A 174 7.85 9.26 44.94
C GLN A 174 7.23 9.58 46.32
N SER A 175 7.95 10.27 47.21
CA SER A 175 7.35 10.74 48.48
C SER A 175 7.27 12.26 48.69
N GLU A 176 7.72 13.12 47.77
CA GLU A 176 7.71 14.58 48.04
C GLU A 176 6.99 15.49 47.03
N ILE A 177 6.52 15.01 45.89
CA ILE A 177 5.92 15.88 44.84
C ILE A 177 4.38 15.90 44.91
N ARG A 178 3.81 16.19 46.09
CA ARG A 178 2.36 16.51 46.23
C ARG A 178 2.09 17.90 46.81
N LYS A 179 3.04 18.82 46.73
CA LYS A 179 2.79 20.24 46.97
C LYS A 179 3.45 21.06 45.88
N PHE A 180 2.60 21.69 45.07
CA PHE A 180 2.80 22.84 44.18
C PHE A 180 2.28 22.53 42.78
N GLY A 181 1.10 23.06 42.53
CA GLY A 181 0.40 22.92 41.27
C GLY A 181 1.02 23.77 40.16
N LEU A 182 0.62 23.35 38.95
CA LEU A 182 0.57 24.06 37.67
C LEU A 182 1.86 24.23 36.86
N ILE A 183 1.77 23.67 35.64
CA ILE A 183 2.35 24.11 34.35
C ILE A 183 3.69 23.48 33.95
N GLU A 184 3.63 22.38 33.19
CA GLU A 184 4.16 22.20 31.81
C GLU A 184 4.13 20.70 31.43
N VAL A 185 3.29 20.30 30.48
CA VAL A 185 3.32 18.94 29.91
C VAL A 185 4.30 18.92 28.74
N LYS A 186 5.57 18.63 29.02
CA LYS A 186 6.55 18.25 28.01
C LYS A 186 6.33 16.78 27.62
N ASN A 187 5.63 16.58 26.51
CA ASN A 187 5.59 15.31 25.79
C ASN A 187 6.95 15.09 25.11
N HIS A 188 7.79 14.21 25.65
CA HIS A 188 8.95 13.64 24.95
C HIS A 188 9.02 12.15 25.28
N GLY A 189 9.03 11.30 24.25
CA GLY A 189 9.45 9.91 24.37
C GLY A 189 8.43 8.85 23.97
N SER A 190 7.91 8.89 22.73
CA SER A 190 7.38 7.69 22.08
C SER A 190 7.98 7.62 20.68
N GLN A 191 9.20 7.08 20.57
CA GLN A 191 9.74 6.71 19.26
C GLN A 191 8.97 5.48 18.78
N ALA A 192 7.97 5.71 17.93
CA ALA A 192 7.30 4.65 17.19
C ALA A 192 8.36 3.88 16.38
N ARG A 193 8.44 2.56 16.57
CA ARG A 193 9.31 1.67 15.80
C ARG A 193 9.01 1.85 14.31
N SER A 194 10.06 1.92 13.50
CA SER A 194 9.95 2.23 12.07
C SER A 194 9.12 1.17 11.34
N THR A 195 8.21 1.59 10.46
CA THR A 195 7.37 0.69 9.63
C THR A 195 8.18 -0.31 8.80
N ASN A 196 9.44 0.00 8.49
CA ASN A 196 10.37 -0.92 7.82
C ASN A 196 10.80 -2.09 8.72
N GLU A 197 10.80 -1.94 10.05
CA GLU A 197 11.17 -3.01 10.99
C GLU A 197 10.06 -4.05 11.10
N LEU A 198 8.80 -3.62 11.10
CA LEU A 198 7.64 -4.51 11.07
C LEU A 198 7.56 -5.32 9.77
N LEU A 199 7.89 -4.71 8.63
CA LEU A 199 7.95 -5.40 7.33
C LEU A 199 9.07 -6.45 7.28
N ARG A 200 10.20 -6.20 7.95
CA ARG A 200 11.34 -7.13 8.01
C ARG A 200 11.04 -8.37 8.87
N VAL A 201 10.32 -8.21 9.98
CA VAL A 201 9.82 -9.33 10.79
C VAL A 201 8.81 -10.16 10.01
N SER A 202 7.90 -9.51 9.28
CA SER A 202 6.89 -10.19 8.47
C SER A 202 7.45 -11.00 7.30
N THR A 203 8.58 -10.59 6.72
CA THR A 203 9.12 -11.21 5.49
C THR A 203 10.23 -12.21 5.74
N GLN A 204 10.98 -12.07 6.83
CA GLN A 204 12.17 -12.91 7.07
C GLN A 204 12.14 -13.66 8.40
N GLY A 205 11.21 -13.38 9.31
CA GLY A 205 11.15 -14.04 10.62
C GLY A 205 12.37 -13.80 11.52
N ILE A 206 13.25 -12.88 11.13
CA ILE A 206 14.48 -12.54 11.86
C ILE A 206 14.22 -11.27 12.65
N PHE A 207 14.19 -11.39 13.98
CA PHE A 207 14.12 -10.27 14.91
C PHE A 207 15.48 -9.54 14.97
N PRO A 208 15.49 -8.19 15.02
CA PRO A 208 16.73 -7.43 15.00
C PRO A 208 17.52 -7.64 16.30
N ILE A 209 18.75 -8.11 16.17
CA ILE A 209 19.76 -8.05 17.23
C ILE A 209 20.32 -6.63 17.21
N VAL A 210 20.01 -5.83 18.23
CA VAL A 210 20.63 -4.51 18.40
C VAL A 210 22.09 -4.74 18.81
N THR A 211 23.02 -4.49 17.89
CA THR A 211 24.45 -4.47 18.20
C THR A 211 24.77 -3.26 19.08
N PRO A 212 25.34 -3.44 20.28
CA PRO A 212 25.77 -2.32 21.11
C PRO A 212 27.03 -1.66 20.51
N LEU A 213 27.13 -0.34 20.67
CA LEU A 213 28.38 0.42 20.53
C LEU A 213 29.38 0.00 21.61
#